data_AF-A0ABD4T3B7-F1
#
_entry.id   AF-A0ABD4T3B7-F1
#
_cell.length_a   1.000
_cell.length_b   1.000
_cell.length_c   1.000
_cell.angle_alpha   90.00
_cell.angle_beta   90.00
_cell.angle_gamma   90.00
#
_symmetry.space_group_name_H-M   'P 1'
#
loop_
_entity.id
_entity.type
_entity.pdbx_description
1 polymer ?
#
loop_
_entity_poly.entity_id
_entity_poly.type
_entity_poly.pdbx_seq_one_letter_code
_entity_poly.pdbx_strand_id
1 'polypeptide(L)' 'MSTHQSLLQKLLKFLENEIGLESRAIDLALREVQFPFQIPVSLWQYGLISLDEVSRIWNWVDSTGESDYFPSGHHG' A
#
# COMPACT_ATOMS: atom_id res chain seq x y z
N MET A 1 10.94 -14.19 12.39
CA MET A 1 11.22 -13.31 11.23
C MET A 1 9.93 -12.56 10.94
N SER A 2 9.88 -11.27 11.28
CA SER A 2 8.64 -10.50 11.35
C SER A 2 8.10 -10.20 9.95
N THR A 3 6.98 -10.82 9.58
CA THR A 3 6.32 -10.76 8.25
C THR A 3 6.09 -9.32 7.75
N HIS A 4 5.93 -8.39 8.68
CA HIS A 4 5.73 -6.94 8.48
C HIS A 4 6.75 -6.27 7.53
N GLN A 5 8.03 -6.64 7.63
CA GLN A 5 9.08 -5.99 6.82
C GLN A 5 9.11 -6.51 5.38
N SER A 6 8.56 -7.71 5.13
CA SER A 6 8.46 -8.30 3.79
C SER A 6 7.36 -7.64 2.96
N LEU A 7 6.18 -7.42 3.55
CA LEU A 7 5.05 -6.77 2.88
C LEU A 7 5.40 -5.35 2.42
N LEU A 8 6.02 -4.55 3.27
CA LEU A 8 6.40 -3.18 2.93
C LEU A 8 7.34 -3.15 1.72
N GLN A 9 8.37 -4.01 1.68
CA GLN A 9 9.30 -4.06 0.56
C GLN A 9 8.63 -4.50 -0.75
N LYS A 10 7.69 -5.46 -0.70
CA LYS A 10 6.91 -5.86 -1.87
C LYS A 10 5.98 -4.73 -2.34
N LEU A 11 5.35 -4.03 -1.40
CA LEU A 11 4.44 -2.92 -1.70
C LEU A 11 5.18 -1.77 -2.39
N LEU A 12 6.35 -1.37 -1.88
CA LEU A 12 7.15 -0.32 -2.51
C LEU A 12 7.51 -0.69 -3.95
N LYS A 13 7.91 -1.95 -4.21
CA LYS A 13 8.17 -2.44 -5.57
C LYS A 13 6.93 -2.46 -6.46
N PHE A 14 5.77 -2.80 -5.91
CA PHE A 14 4.51 -2.76 -6.63
C PHE A 14 4.15 -1.31 -7.02
N LEU A 15 4.31 -0.36 -6.10
CA LEU A 15 4.08 1.06 -6.37
C LEU A 15 5.00 1.59 -7.49
N GLU A 16 6.28 1.22 -7.48
CA GLU A 16 7.22 1.63 -8.52
C GLU A 16 6.96 0.97 -9.88
N ASN A 17 6.73 -0.36 -9.90
CA ASN A 17 6.68 -1.11 -11.15
C ASN A 17 5.28 -1.20 -11.79
N GLU A 18 4.24 -1.35 -10.97
CA GLU A 18 2.88 -1.67 -11.44
C GLU A 18 1.96 -0.46 -11.46
N ILE A 19 2.14 0.47 -10.51
CA ILE A 19 1.46 1.77 -10.50
C ILE A 19 2.27 2.81 -11.30
N GLY A 20 3.61 2.69 -11.31
CA GLY A 20 4.48 3.62 -12.04
C GLY A 20 4.80 4.89 -11.28
N LEU A 21 4.75 4.85 -9.94
CA LEU A 21 5.10 5.98 -9.10
C LEU A 21 6.61 6.21 -9.07
N GLU A 22 7.02 7.48 -9.20
CA GLU A 22 8.39 7.87 -8.96
C GLU A 22 8.75 7.71 -7.48
N SER A 23 10.00 7.33 -7.18
CA SER A 23 10.46 7.14 -5.80
C SER A 23 10.28 8.40 -4.94
N ARG A 24 10.36 9.61 -5.52
CA ARG A 24 10.09 10.87 -4.80
C ARG A 24 8.63 10.99 -4.33
N ALA A 25 7.67 10.51 -5.11
CA ALA A 25 6.26 10.50 -4.73
C ALA A 25 6.03 9.54 -3.54
N ILE A 26 6.70 8.39 -3.58
CA ILE A 26 6.68 7.41 -2.50
C ILE A 26 7.32 8.00 -1.23
N ASP A 27 8.48 8.65 -1.35
CA ASP A 27 9.16 9.31 -0.22
C ASP A 27 8.28 10.36 0.46
N LEU A 28 7.49 11.12 -0.30
CA LEU A 28 6.54 12.08 0.27
C LEU A 28 5.48 11.38 1.10
N ALA A 29 4.89 10.30 0.58
CA ALA A 29 3.87 9.54 1.30
C ALA A 29 4.42 8.86 2.56
N LEU A 30 5.69 8.49 2.58
CA LEU A 30 6.34 7.81 3.71
C LEU A 30 6.65 8.70 4.92
N ARG A 31 6.61 10.03 4.78
CA ARG A 31 6.99 10.96 5.86
C ARG A 31 6.08 10.91 7.09
N GLU A 32 4.79 10.69 6.85
CA GLU A 32 3.73 10.81 7.87
C GLU A 32 3.07 9.46 8.20
N VAL A 33 3.63 8.34 7.71
CA VAL A 33 3.05 7.01 7.93
C VAL A 33 3.78 6.26 9.03
N GLN A 34 2.99 5.72 9.96
CA GLN A 34 3.46 4.84 11.03
C GLN A 34 3.27 3.36 10.65
N PHE A 35 2.33 3.07 9.76
CA PHE A 35 1.98 1.70 9.37
C PHE A 35 1.87 1.55 7.84
N PRO A 36 2.22 0.38 7.26
CA PRO A 36 2.17 0.15 5.81
C PRO A 36 0.79 0.40 5.17
N PHE A 37 -0.30 0.10 5.89
CA PHE A 37 -1.66 0.35 5.42
C PHE A 37 -1.99 1.85 5.26
N GLN A 38 -1.19 2.76 5.82
CA GLN A 38 -1.43 4.20 5.66
C GLN A 38 -0.87 4.73 4.35
N ILE A 39 0.03 4.00 3.70
CA ILE A 39 0.72 4.44 2.47
C ILE A 39 -0.28 4.74 1.33
N PRO A 40 -1.26 3.88 0.99
CA PRO A 40 -2.20 4.16 -0.09
C PRO A 40 -3.05 5.40 0.18
N VAL A 41 -3.48 5.58 1.43
CA VAL A 41 -4.29 6.73 1.85
C VAL A 41 -3.46 8.02 1.87
N SER A 42 -2.18 7.94 2.24
CA SER A 42 -1.23 9.06 2.19
C SER A 42 -0.98 9.51 0.74
N LEU A 43 -0.72 8.57 -0.17
CA LEU A 43 -0.54 8.85 -1.60
C LEU A 43 -1.77 9.57 -2.20
N TRP A 44 -2.97 9.13 -1.86
CA TRP A 44 -4.21 9.76 -2.31
C TRP A 44 -4.41 11.17 -1.75
N GLN A 45 -4.10 11.40 -0.47
CA GLN A 45 -4.20 12.73 0.14
C GLN A 45 -3.26 13.76 -0.52
N TYR A 46 -2.09 13.31 -0.99
CA TYR A 46 -1.18 14.16 -1.76
C TYR A 46 -1.56 14.31 -3.24
N GLY A 47 -2.63 13.64 -3.70
CA GLY A 47 -3.05 13.63 -5.11
C GLY A 47 -2.10 12.88 -6.04
N LEU A 48 -1.27 11.99 -5.48
CA LEU A 48 -0.25 11.23 -6.24
C LEU A 48 -0.85 10.01 -6.94
N ILE A 49 -2.00 9.54 -6.47
CA ILE A 49 -2.77 8.44 -7.07
C ILE A 49 -4.27 8.74 -7.04
N SER A 50 -5.00 8.09 -7.92
CA SER A 50 -6.46 8.09 -7.97
C SER A 50 -7.08 7.09 -6.99
N LEU A 51 -8.39 7.24 -6.73
CA LEU A 51 -9.14 6.29 -5.89
C LEU A 51 -9.19 4.87 -6.51
N ASP A 52 -9.12 4.77 -7.84
CA ASP A 52 -9.02 3.49 -8.55
C ASP A 52 -7.70 2.80 -8.24
N GLU A 53 -6.59 3.54 -8.29
CA GLU A 53 -5.27 3.01 -7.92
C GLU A 53 -5.18 2.64 -6.45
N VAL A 54 -5.81 3.40 -5.54
CA VAL A 54 -5.96 3.00 -4.13
C VAL A 54 -6.62 1.62 -4.04
N SER A 55 -7.74 1.41 -4.74
CA SER A 55 -8.44 0.13 -4.79
C SER A 55 -7.57 -0.98 -5.37
N ARG A 56 -6.80 -0.70 -6.43
CA ARG A 56 -5.86 -1.65 -7.04
C ARG A 56 -4.75 -2.06 -6.08
N ILE A 57 -4.20 -1.11 -5.31
CA ILE A 57 -3.20 -1.41 -4.27
C ILE A 57 -3.80 -2.33 -3.20
N TRP A 58 -5.04 -2.07 -2.78
CA TRP A 58 -5.71 -2.93 -1.79
C TRP A 58 -5.94 -4.34 -2.29
N ASN A 59 -6.44 -4.49 -3.52
CA ASN A 59 -6.63 -5.81 -4.14
C ASN A 59 -5.30 -6.57 -4.27
N TRP A 60 -4.21 -5.87 -4.56
CA TRP A 60 -2.88 -6.48 -4.62
C TRP A 60 -2.42 -6.97 -3.25
N VAL A 61 -2.56 -6.16 -2.18
CA VAL A 61 -2.21 -6.55 -0.81
C VAL A 61 -3.01 -7.78 -0.36
N ASP A 62 -4.31 -7.83 -0.65
CA ASP A 62 -5.15 -8.99 -0.36
C ASP A 62 -4.66 -10.25 -1.09
N SER A 63 -4.31 -10.08 -2.37
CA SER A 63 -3.79 -11.17 -3.22
C SER A 63 -2.44 -11.72 -2.76
N THR A 64 -1.65 -11.01 -1.94
CA THR A 64 -0.40 -11.56 -1.38
C THR A 64 -0.63 -12.57 -0.27
N GLY A 65 -1.88 -12.78 0.17
CA GLY A 65 -2.21 -13.69 1.27
C GLY A 65 -1.77 -13.18 2.64
N GLU A 66 -1.34 -11.91 2.74
CA GLU A 66 -0.96 -11.25 4.00
C GLU A 66 -2.18 -10.54 4.63
N SER A 67 -3.34 -11.21 4.56
CA SER A 67 -4.66 -10.71 5.02
C SER A 67 -4.73 -10.47 6.53
N ASP A 68 -3.74 -10.94 7.31
CA ASP A 68 -3.68 -10.73 8.77
C ASP A 68 -3.63 -9.23 9.17
N TYR A 69 -3.36 -8.34 8.22
CA TYR A 69 -3.39 -6.88 8.43
C TYR A 69 -4.77 -6.26 8.40
N PHE A 70 -5.75 -6.96 7.84
CA PHE A 70 -7.12 -6.51 7.74
C PHE A 70 -8.00 -7.55 8.41
N PRO A 71 -8.46 -7.32 9.66
CA PRO A 71 -9.48 -8.19 10.24
C PRO A 71 -10.70 -8.07 9.34
N SER A 72 -10.93 -9.10 8.50
CA SER A 72 -12.01 -9.15 7.54
C SER A 72 -13.33 -9.04 8.30
N GLY A 73 -13.88 -7.83 8.34
CA GLY A 73 -15.27 -7.62 8.72
C GLY A 73 -16.15 -8.20 7.63
N HIS A 74 -16.71 -9.38 7.90
CA HIS A 74 -17.88 -9.97 7.24
C HIS A 74 -17.79 -10.24 5.73
N HIS A 75 -17.33 -11.45 5.38
CA HIS A 75 -17.97 -12.20 4.29
C HIS A 75 -19.00 -13.14 4.90
N GLY A 76 -20.25 -12.68 4.89
CA GLY A 76 -21.47 -13.47 5.06
C GLY A 76 -22.36 -13.26 3.85
#